data_AF-A0A6G2FZ20-F1
#
_entry.id   AF-A0A6G2FZ20-F1
#
_cell.length_a   1.000
_cell.length_b   1.000
_cell.length_c   1.000
_cell.angle_alpha   90.00
_cell.angle_beta   90.00
_cell.angle_gamma   90.00
#
_symmetry.space_group_name_H-M   'P 1'
#
loop_
_entity.id
_entity.type
_entity.pdbx_description
1 polymer ?
#
loop_
_entity_poly.entity_id
_entity_poly.type
_entity_poly.pdbx_seq_one_letter_code
_entity_poly.pdbx_strand_id
1 'polypeptide(L)'
;MPPQTLLSGTLRRVTVAVSLLTSALFAALAGVFAAGPAAIPAGEFVTPAAVAALAYLPIFWAHCYAAGFVAYPPTAFGFHRVVETLDARVSSCTVCGGRDDEGVCRRYGEQFVVAGVPLATTEGGENWYCGDCHAVEHGDGGSAAAVERALESERN
;
A
#
# COMPACT_ATOMS: atom_id res chain seq x y z
N MET A 1 -7.47 0.91 -9.62
CA MET A 1 -6.40 0.52 -8.68
C MET A 1 -7.04 0.25 -7.33
N PRO A 2 -6.66 -0.81 -6.61
CA PRO A 2 -7.16 -1.04 -5.26
C PRO A 2 -6.75 0.14 -4.35
N PRO A 3 -7.58 0.54 -3.36
CA PRO A 3 -7.24 1.62 -2.45
C PRO A 3 -5.94 1.29 -1.72
N GLN A 4 -5.04 2.29 -1.60
CA GLN A 4 -3.75 2.16 -0.94
C GLN A 4 -3.96 2.13 0.58
N THR A 5 -4.45 1.00 1.09
CA THR A 5 -4.89 0.93 2.48
C THR A 5 -3.72 1.09 3.45
N LEU A 6 -3.83 2.05 4.37
CA LEU A 6 -3.08 2.08 5.63
C LEU A 6 -3.62 0.99 6.56
N LEU A 7 -3.49 -0.27 6.13
CA LEU A 7 -3.64 -1.44 6.99
C LEU A 7 -2.76 -1.28 8.22
N SER A 8 -3.27 -1.68 9.38
CA SER A 8 -2.50 -1.64 10.62
C SER A 8 -1.19 -2.42 10.44
N GLY A 9 -0.09 -1.89 10.98
CA GLY A 9 1.25 -2.45 10.79
C GLY A 9 1.33 -3.94 11.17
N THR A 10 0.51 -4.39 12.12
CA THR A 10 0.44 -5.79 12.56
C THR A 10 -0.13 -6.74 11.50
N LEU A 11 -1.29 -6.41 10.91
CA LEU A 11 -1.91 -7.25 9.87
C LEU A 11 -1.02 -7.34 8.63
N ARG A 12 -0.36 -6.23 8.28
CA ARG A 12 0.61 -6.15 7.20
C ARG A 12 1.80 -7.09 7.44
N ARG A 13 2.42 -7.02 8.62
CA ARG A 13 3.56 -7.90 8.99
C ARG A 13 3.18 -9.37 8.97
N VAL A 14 2.01 -9.73 9.49
CA VAL A 14 1.53 -11.12 9.50
C VAL A 14 1.32 -11.63 8.07
N THR A 15 0.67 -10.85 7.20
CA THR A 15 0.39 -11.25 5.81
C THR A 15 1.68 -11.42 5.01
N VAL A 16 2.63 -10.49 5.15
CA VAL A 16 3.95 -10.59 4.52
C VAL A 16 4.69 -11.81 5.06
N ALA A 17 4.69 -12.06 6.37
CA ALA A 17 5.34 -13.23 6.96
C ALA A 17 4.76 -14.55 6.43
N VAL A 18 3.43 -14.68 6.36
CA VAL A 18 2.77 -15.85 5.78
C VAL A 18 3.13 -16.02 4.31
N SER A 19 3.14 -14.93 3.54
CA SER A 19 3.54 -14.95 2.12
C SER A 19 5.00 -15.38 1.94
N LEU A 20 5.91 -14.90 2.79
CA LEU A 20 7.33 -15.29 2.79
C LEU A 20 7.48 -16.80 3.06
N LEU A 21 6.83 -17.30 4.10
CA LEU A 21 6.92 -18.71 4.52
C LEU A 21 6.35 -19.66 3.47
N THR A 22 5.16 -19.35 2.96
CA THR A 22 4.51 -20.15 1.91
C THR A 22 5.34 -20.12 0.62
N SER A 23 5.86 -18.96 0.24
CA SER A 23 6.69 -18.83 -0.97
C SER A 23 8.01 -19.60 -0.88
N ALA A 24 8.65 -19.63 0.29
CA ALA A 24 9.84 -20.44 0.51
C ALA A 24 9.55 -21.94 0.32
N LEU A 25 8.41 -22.43 0.84
CA LEU A 25 7.98 -23.81 0.65
C LEU A 25 7.73 -24.12 -0.84
N PHE A 26 6.97 -23.28 -1.54
CA PHE A 26 6.67 -23.49 -2.96
C PHE A 26 7.92 -23.41 -3.84
N ALA A 27 8.86 -22.50 -3.53
CA ALA A 27 10.13 -22.40 -4.22
C ALA A 27 11.00 -23.65 -4.02
N ALA A 28 11.07 -24.18 -2.80
CA ALA A 28 11.76 -25.44 -2.50
C ALA A 28 11.14 -26.62 -3.27
N LEU A 29 9.81 -26.72 -3.28
CA LEU A 29 9.10 -27.72 -4.07
C LEU A 29 9.39 -27.60 -5.57
N ALA A 30 9.38 -26.38 -6.12
CA ALA A 30 9.73 -26.15 -7.53
C ALA A 30 11.14 -26.64 -7.86
N GLY A 31 12.11 -26.39 -6.96
CA GLY A 31 13.47 -26.93 -7.09
C GLY A 31 13.50 -28.46 -7.10
N VAL A 32 12.80 -29.11 -6.16
CA VAL A 32 12.71 -30.58 -6.07
C VAL A 32 12.05 -31.19 -7.31
N PHE A 33 10.94 -30.61 -7.79
CA PHE A 33 10.25 -31.10 -8.99
C PHE A 33 11.07 -30.92 -10.27
N ALA A 34 11.78 -29.80 -10.40
CA ALA A 34 12.65 -29.56 -11.54
C ALA A 34 13.85 -30.52 -11.60
N ALA A 35 14.28 -31.08 -10.46
CA ALA A 35 15.34 -32.07 -10.38
C ALA A 35 14.92 -33.47 -10.91
N GLY A 36 13.62 -33.75 -10.95
CA GLY A 36 13.07 -35.07 -11.29
C GLY A 36 13.48 -36.20 -10.31
N PRO A 37 12.89 -37.41 -10.44
CA PRO A 37 13.30 -38.60 -9.67
C PRO A 37 14.58 -39.27 -10.19
N ALA A 38 15.14 -38.80 -11.30
CA ALA A 38 16.36 -39.35 -11.91
C ALA A 38 17.45 -38.28 -11.87
N ALA A 39 18.48 -38.53 -11.05
CA ALA A 39 19.68 -37.70 -10.99
C ALA A 39 20.23 -37.46 -12.40
N ILE A 40 20.08 -36.24 -12.90
CA ILE A 40 20.71 -35.81 -14.15
C ILE A 40 22.24 -35.88 -13.95
N PRO A 41 22.99 -36.53 -14.86
CA PRO A 41 24.43 -36.64 -14.72
C PRO A 41 25.10 -35.26 -14.72
N ALA A 42 26.11 -35.12 -13.87
CA ALA A 42 26.89 -33.92 -13.65
C ALA A 42 27.30 -33.24 -14.98
N GLY A 43 26.66 -32.11 -15.29
CA GLY A 43 26.91 -31.35 -16.51
C GLY A 43 26.03 -30.12 -16.71
N GLU A 44 24.89 -30.01 -16.03
CA GLU A 44 23.98 -28.86 -16.18
C GLU A 44 24.14 -27.80 -15.08
N PHE A 45 24.25 -26.54 -15.51
CA PHE A 45 24.44 -25.35 -14.67
C PHE A 45 23.26 -24.98 -13.76
N VAL A 46 22.21 -25.82 -13.69
CA VAL A 46 20.95 -25.51 -13.02
C VAL A 46 20.70 -26.51 -11.91
N THR A 47 21.15 -26.17 -10.71
CA THR A 47 20.88 -26.99 -9.51
C THR A 47 19.45 -26.76 -9.01
N PRO A 48 18.87 -27.70 -8.24
CA PRO A 48 17.57 -27.51 -7.58
C PRO A 48 17.53 -26.23 -6.73
N ALA A 49 18.64 -25.91 -6.07
CA ALA A 49 18.81 -24.68 -5.31
C ALA A 49 18.76 -23.43 -6.20
N ALA A 50 19.37 -23.46 -7.40
CA ALA A 50 19.29 -22.37 -8.36
C ALA A 50 17.86 -22.15 -8.86
N VAL A 51 17.12 -23.23 -9.17
CA VAL A 51 15.71 -23.15 -9.55
C VAL A 51 14.87 -22.56 -8.43
N ALA A 52 15.04 -23.05 -7.20
CA ALA A 52 14.33 -22.52 -6.04
C ALA A 52 14.62 -21.02 -5.82
N ALA A 53 15.88 -20.61 -5.92
CA ALA A 53 16.27 -19.21 -5.77
C ALA A 53 15.63 -18.30 -6.84
N LEU A 54 15.60 -18.76 -8.10
CA LEU A 54 14.98 -18.01 -9.21
C LEU A 54 13.46 -17.98 -9.10
N ALA A 55 12.83 -19.06 -8.63
CA ALA A 55 11.39 -19.16 -8.48
C ALA A 55 10.84 -18.38 -7.28
N TYR A 56 11.67 -18.10 -6.27
CA TYR A 56 11.22 -17.49 -5.02
C TYR A 56 10.56 -16.13 -5.20
N LEU A 57 11.19 -15.19 -5.91
CA LEU A 57 10.66 -13.83 -6.09
C LEU A 57 9.32 -13.79 -6.84
N PRO A 58 9.14 -14.47 -8.01
CA PRO A 58 7.85 -14.47 -8.68
C PRO A 58 6.76 -15.18 -7.87
N ILE A 59 7.10 -16.27 -7.14
CA ILE A 59 6.15 -16.95 -6.25
C ILE A 59 5.74 -16.03 -5.09
N PHE A 60 6.70 -15.34 -4.46
CA PHE A 60 6.43 -14.37 -3.40
C PHE A 60 5.53 -13.25 -3.88
N TRP A 61 5.85 -12.68 -5.04
CA TRP A 61 5.02 -11.64 -5.63
C TRP A 61 3.59 -12.16 -5.91
N ALA A 62 3.44 -13.38 -6.45
CA ALA A 62 2.14 -13.98 -6.71
C ALA A 62 1.32 -14.22 -5.44
N HIS A 63 1.94 -14.66 -4.34
CA HIS A 63 1.26 -14.79 -3.04
C HIS A 63 0.75 -13.43 -2.54
N CYS A 64 1.59 -12.39 -2.60
CA CYS A 64 1.17 -11.04 -2.22
C CYS A 64 0.07 -10.50 -3.13
N TYR A 65 0.12 -10.78 -4.42
CA TYR A 65 -0.91 -10.38 -5.38
C TYR A 65 -2.24 -11.08 -5.08
N ALA A 66 -2.23 -12.41 -4.92
CA ALA A 66 -3.42 -13.21 -4.62
C ALA A 66 -4.07 -12.82 -3.28
N ALA A 67 -3.26 -12.41 -2.30
CA ALA A 67 -3.74 -11.89 -1.02
C ALA A 67 -4.29 -10.44 -1.10
N GLY A 68 -4.26 -9.79 -2.27
CA GLY A 68 -4.72 -8.41 -2.45
C GLY A 68 -3.75 -7.36 -1.88
N PHE A 69 -2.50 -7.72 -1.66
CA PHE A 69 -1.51 -6.90 -0.95
C PHE A 69 -0.61 -6.08 -1.89
N VAL A 70 -0.67 -6.31 -3.20
CA VAL A 70 -0.02 -5.47 -4.21
C VAL A 70 -0.83 -4.19 -4.40
N ALA A 71 -0.32 -3.08 -3.88
CA ALA A 71 -1.00 -1.77 -3.87
C ALA A 71 -0.40 -0.75 -4.85
N TYR A 72 0.76 -1.05 -5.43
CA TYR A 72 1.51 -0.18 -6.34
C TYR A 72 1.83 -0.92 -7.65
N PRO A 73 2.19 -0.21 -8.73
CA PRO A 73 2.70 -0.84 -9.95
C PRO A 73 3.90 -1.75 -9.64
N PRO A 74 4.10 -2.86 -10.38
CA PRO A 74 5.25 -3.76 -10.16
C PRO A 74 6.62 -3.07 -10.32
N THR A 75 6.66 -1.90 -10.96
CA THR A 75 7.86 -1.08 -11.13
C THR A 75 8.11 -0.11 -9.97
N ALA A 76 7.24 -0.07 -8.95
CA ALA A 76 7.40 0.81 -7.80
C ALA A 76 8.40 0.22 -6.79
N PHE A 77 9.42 1.02 -6.45
CA PHE A 77 10.44 0.72 -5.45
C PHE A 77 10.71 1.96 -4.60
N GLY A 78 11.20 1.75 -3.37
CA GLY A 78 11.62 2.82 -2.46
C GLY A 78 10.51 3.29 -1.52
N PHE A 79 10.67 4.50 -0.97
CA PHE A 79 9.71 5.08 -0.04
C PHE A 79 8.61 5.84 -0.78
N HIS A 80 7.36 5.57 -0.42
CA HIS A 80 6.16 6.17 -1.02
C HIS A 80 5.29 6.77 0.08
N ARG A 81 4.96 8.05 -0.05
CA ARG A 81 4.02 8.73 0.86
C ARG A 81 2.58 8.42 0.46
N VAL A 82 1.78 8.01 1.43
CA VAL A 82 0.34 7.78 1.31
C VAL A 82 -0.40 8.74 2.21
N VAL A 83 -1.51 9.27 1.70
CA VAL A 83 -2.46 10.05 2.49
C VAL A 83 -3.86 9.56 2.18
N GLU A 84 -4.58 9.11 3.20
CA GLU A 84 -5.98 8.75 3.16
C GLU A 84 -6.78 9.86 3.84
N THR A 85 -7.90 10.24 3.23
CA THR A 85 -8.81 11.25 3.76
C THR A 85 -10.13 10.54 4.00
N LEU A 86 -10.62 10.56 5.24
CA LEU A 86 -11.81 9.86 5.68
C LEU A 86 -12.76 10.86 6.35
N ASP A 87 -14.03 10.84 5.98
CA ASP A 87 -15.05 11.60 6.71
C ASP A 87 -15.16 11.06 8.15
N ALA A 88 -15.13 11.95 9.13
CA ALA A 88 -15.16 11.57 10.53
C ALA A 88 -15.69 12.66 11.45
N ARG A 89 -16.37 12.27 12.52
CA ARG A 89 -16.70 13.18 13.62
C ARG A 89 -15.41 13.61 14.34
N VAL A 90 -15.17 14.92 14.41
CA VAL A 90 -13.99 15.54 15.03
C VAL A 90 -14.36 16.14 16.39
N SER A 91 -13.74 15.63 17.45
CA SER A 91 -13.94 16.13 18.83
C SER A 91 -12.97 17.25 19.22
N SER A 92 -11.89 17.43 18.45
CA SER A 92 -10.88 18.47 18.62
C SER A 92 -10.08 18.64 17.32
N CYS A 93 -10.34 19.70 16.58
CA CYS A 93 -9.60 20.06 15.37
C CYS A 93 -8.13 20.35 15.70
N THR A 94 -7.19 19.80 14.92
CA THR A 94 -5.74 19.99 15.08
C THR A 94 -5.31 21.45 14.94
N VAL A 95 -6.08 22.25 14.18
CA VAL A 95 -5.76 23.66 13.92
C VAL A 95 -6.42 24.59 14.95
N CYS A 96 -7.74 24.50 15.13
CA CYS A 96 -8.50 25.46 15.94
C CYS A 96 -9.00 24.91 17.29
N GLY A 97 -8.87 23.59 17.54
CA GLY A 97 -9.42 22.92 18.73
C GLY A 97 -10.94 22.73 18.72
N GLY A 98 -11.63 23.15 17.65
CA GLY A 98 -13.08 23.07 17.51
C GLY A 98 -13.63 21.65 17.35
N ARG A 99 -14.95 21.51 17.50
CA ARG A 99 -15.69 20.26 17.28
C ARG A 99 -16.51 20.36 16.01
N ASP A 100 -16.63 19.25 15.31
CA ASP A 100 -17.38 19.17 14.06
C ASP A 100 -17.88 17.73 13.86
N ASP A 101 -19.17 17.58 13.56
CA ASP A 101 -19.77 16.27 13.30
C ASP A 101 -19.54 15.80 11.86
N GLU A 102 -19.20 16.72 10.96
CA GLU A 102 -18.92 16.50 9.53
C GLU A 102 -17.46 16.86 9.19
N GLY A 103 -16.55 16.62 10.14
CA GLY A 103 -15.13 16.83 9.95
C GLY A 103 -14.45 15.73 9.13
N VAL A 104 -13.12 15.80 9.07
CA VAL A 104 -12.28 14.92 8.25
C VAL A 104 -11.08 14.44 9.05
N CYS A 105 -10.80 13.14 8.97
CA CYS A 105 -9.56 12.53 9.44
C CYS A 105 -8.62 12.29 8.26
N ARG A 106 -7.45 12.95 8.27
CA ARG A 106 -6.37 12.68 7.32
C ARG A 106 -5.34 11.76 7.96
N ARG A 107 -5.29 10.52 7.49
CA ARG A 107 -4.28 9.53 7.89
C ARG A 107 -3.14 9.58 6.90
N TYR A 108 -1.92 9.79 7.36
CA TYR A 108 -0.74 9.80 6.50
C TYR A 108 0.24 8.72 6.93
N GLY A 109 1.06 8.27 5.98
CA GLY A 109 2.19 7.42 6.28
C GLY A 109 3.17 7.28 5.14
N GLU A 110 4.37 6.79 5.46
CA GLU A 110 5.40 6.46 4.50
C GLU A 110 5.55 4.94 4.43
N GLN A 111 5.50 4.39 3.22
CA GLN A 111 5.59 2.96 2.96
C GLN A 111 6.86 2.63 2.20
N PHE A 112 7.61 1.62 2.65
CA PHE A 112 8.70 1.03 1.89
C PHE A 112 8.15 -0.03 0.93
N VAL A 113 8.26 0.23 -0.37
CA VAL A 113 7.69 -0.56 -1.45
C VAL A 113 8.80 -1.26 -2.23
N VAL A 114 8.57 -2.53 -2.57
CA VAL A 114 9.44 -3.34 -3.43
C VAL A 114 8.57 -4.09 -4.42
N ALA A 115 8.82 -3.90 -5.71
CA ALA A 115 8.08 -4.55 -6.79
C ALA A 115 6.55 -4.43 -6.67
N GLY A 116 6.07 -3.26 -6.22
CA GLY A 116 4.64 -3.01 -6.01
C GLY A 116 4.06 -3.50 -4.67
N VAL A 117 4.85 -4.23 -3.87
CA VAL A 117 4.47 -4.77 -2.56
C VAL A 117 4.95 -3.83 -1.45
N PRO A 118 4.06 -3.30 -0.60
CA PRO A 118 4.46 -2.36 0.43
C PRO A 118 4.81 -3.09 1.74
N LEU A 119 6.10 -3.38 1.91
CA LEU A 119 6.62 -4.29 2.94
C LEU A 119 6.55 -3.73 4.36
N ALA A 120 6.67 -2.42 4.53
CA ALA A 120 6.64 -1.77 5.84
C ALA A 120 6.06 -0.37 5.75
N THR A 121 5.52 0.11 6.87
CA THR A 121 5.18 1.52 7.08
C THR A 121 6.14 2.05 8.13
N THR A 122 6.94 3.05 7.78
CA THR A 122 8.03 3.61 8.62
C THR A 122 7.57 4.78 9.46
N GLU A 123 6.73 5.63 8.89
CA GLU A 123 6.16 6.81 9.55
C GLU A 123 4.65 6.84 9.34
N GLY A 124 3.93 7.39 10.32
CA GLY A 124 2.49 7.59 10.17
C GLY A 124 1.88 8.43 11.27
N GLY A 125 0.71 8.97 10.99
CA GLY A 125 -0.05 9.80 11.92
C GLY A 125 -1.43 10.12 11.37
N GLU A 126 -2.21 10.79 12.22
CA GLU A 126 -3.59 11.16 11.92
C GLU A 126 -3.78 12.61 12.34
N ASN A 127 -4.32 13.42 11.45
CA ASN A 127 -4.72 14.79 11.73
C ASN A 127 -6.23 14.91 11.57
N TRP A 128 -6.86 15.59 12.51
CA TRP A 128 -8.32 15.72 12.58
C TRP A 128 -8.69 17.18 12.31
N TYR A 129 -9.50 17.43 11.29
CA TYR A 129 -9.84 18.78 10.85
C TYR A 129 -11.36 18.96 10.86
N CYS A 130 -11.85 20.09 11.38
CA CYS A 130 -13.20 20.53 11.00
C CYS A 130 -13.24 20.88 9.50
N GLY A 131 -14.43 20.91 8.91
CA GLY A 131 -14.61 21.18 7.48
C GLY A 131 -13.96 22.50 7.05
N ASP A 132 -14.11 23.55 7.87
CA ASP A 132 -13.55 24.87 7.58
C ASP A 132 -12.02 24.87 7.52
N CYS A 133 -11.35 24.34 8.55
CA CYS A 133 -9.89 24.28 8.58
C CYS A 133 -9.33 23.33 7.52
N HIS A 134 -10.04 22.24 7.23
CA HIS A 134 -9.65 21.32 6.18
C HIS A 134 -9.64 22.02 4.81
N ALA A 135 -10.72 22.74 4.48
CA ALA A 135 -10.88 23.45 3.22
C ALA A 135 -9.80 24.54 3.03
N VAL A 136 -9.43 25.25 4.10
CA VAL A 136 -8.37 26.27 4.07
C VAL A 136 -7.00 25.65 3.83
N GLU A 137 -6.64 24.61 4.59
CA GLU A 137 -5.29 24.00 4.55
C GLU A 137 -5.05 23.15 3.30
N HIS A 138 -6.09 22.51 2.77
CA HIS A 138 -5.94 21.49 1.73
C HIS A 138 -6.68 21.79 0.43
N GLY A 139 -7.40 22.91 0.38
CA GLY A 139 -7.95 23.45 -0.86
C GLY A 139 -8.81 22.44 -1.60
N ASP A 140 -9.65 21.69 -0.87
CA ASP A 140 -10.58 20.73 -1.46
C ASP A 140 -11.28 21.43 -2.62
N GLY A 141 -11.16 20.87 -3.83
CA GLY A 141 -11.58 21.48 -5.10
C GLY A 141 -13.07 21.87 -5.21
N GLY A 142 -13.82 21.85 -4.11
CA GLY A 142 -15.10 22.53 -3.98
C GLY A 142 -14.99 24.06 -4.07
N SER A 143 -13.88 24.66 -3.61
CA SER A 143 -13.70 26.13 -3.68
C SER A 143 -13.58 26.62 -5.12
N ALA A 144 -12.71 26.05 -5.96
CA ALA A 144 -12.55 26.52 -7.34
C ALA A 144 -13.85 26.40 -8.16
N ALA A 145 -14.56 25.26 -8.05
CA ALA A 145 -15.82 25.06 -8.75
C ALA A 145 -17.01 25.83 -8.15
N ALA A 146 -17.01 26.11 -6.84
CA ALA A 146 -18.03 26.96 -6.20
C ALA A 146 -17.79 28.45 -6.47
N VAL A 147 -16.52 28.88 -6.48
CA VAL A 147 -16.10 30.23 -6.85
C VAL A 147 -16.39 30.49 -8.32
N GLU A 148 -16.11 29.55 -9.23
CA GLU A 148 -16.42 29.70 -10.65
C GLU A 148 -17.94 29.78 -10.92
N ARG A 149 -18.76 28.99 -10.20
CA ARG A 149 -20.23 29.10 -10.27
C ARG A 149 -20.78 30.39 -9.65
N ALA A 150 -20.17 30.89 -8.57
CA ALA A 150 -20.55 32.17 -7.97
C ALA A 150 -20.24 33.34 -8.93
N LEU A 151 -19.05 33.32 -9.54
CA LEU A 151 -18.63 34.32 -10.52
C LEU A 151 -19.45 34.26 -11.84
N GLU A 152 -19.91 33.07 -12.25
CA GLU A 152 -20.84 32.91 -13.38
C GLU A 152 -22.21 33.54 -13.09
N SER A 153 -22.70 33.40 -11.84
CA SER A 153 -24.00 33.96 -11.42
C SER A 153 -24.01 35.48 -11.29
N GLU A 154 -22.86 36.12 -11.06
CA GLU A 154 -22.72 37.58 -11.02
C GLU A 154 -22.50 38.20 -12.40
N ARG A 155 -22.20 37.39 -13.42
CA ARG A 155 -21.95 37.82 -14.80
C ARG A 155 -23.21 37.78 -15.68
N ASN A 156 -24.30 37.19 -15.19
CA ASN A 156 -25.58 37.01 -15.88
C ASN A 156 -26.70 37.79 -15.18
#